data_AF-A0A935DS67-F1
#
_entry.id   AF-A0A935DS67-F1
#
_cell.length_a   1.000
_cell.length_b   1.000
_cell.length_c   1.000
_cell.angle_alpha   90.00
_cell.angle_beta   90.00
_cell.angle_gamma   90.00
#
_symmetry.space_group_name_H-M   'P 1'
#
loop_
_entity.id
_entity.type
_entity.pdbx_description
1 polymer ?
#
loop_
_entity_poly.entity_id
_entity_poly.type
_entity_poly.pdbx_seq_one_letter_code
_entity_poly.pdbx_strand_id
1 'polypeptide(L)'
;MQQTKSAFFGAVLLAVCLSSPPALSGDVLVSASDHKAQSPEIALGVDGSINLVWIDEDPAPERHDTGGHGHSHVATTNLYFARSTDGGTTYSEPHRINQKDGEVWGFSVSKPRVAVGANGTIHVFYPANALNPATGKPVAVAMYTRSLDQGKTFSDPQQVNSDATTDASAIVHGGISQGHVFGALAVDSKGSVYTTWIDTRDMAKEGDHGKAFMAISRDDGKTFEQDKELFPADVCPCCQLTAYVDATDRLFIGSRQVADGFRDSTVAYSTDGGRTFSPRTRIVGKRWAIDGCPLKPTTVAATGDNIFAAYYTGGEDPQGVYFVRSTDGGKTYSAPVLAHPDAKVSDAPVLTLAGNTLHLFWHAKVGDGARRLYTRASTDAGASFSAPVELPMADGAAQLPAVVGRADGSVQLVWQHGSEIRAMRWRATPERVATAAH
;
A
#
# COMPACT_ATOMS: atom_id res chain seq x y z
N MET A 1 10.75 -56.39 66.82
CA MET A 1 9.55 -55.53 66.89
C MET A 1 9.99 -54.08 66.95
N GLN A 2 9.19 -53.20 66.35
CA GLN A 2 9.35 -51.75 66.16
C GLN A 2 10.32 -51.28 65.07
N GLN A 3 9.70 -51.02 63.91
CA GLN A 3 10.18 -50.14 62.85
C GLN A 3 10.19 -48.68 63.35
N THR A 4 11.31 -47.99 63.20
CA THR A 4 11.36 -46.52 63.15
C THR A 4 11.65 -46.11 61.72
N LYS A 5 10.63 -45.58 61.02
CA LYS A 5 10.79 -44.91 59.73
C LYS A 5 11.29 -43.50 59.98
N SER A 6 12.54 -43.20 59.61
CA SER A 6 13.01 -41.81 59.43
C SER A 6 12.87 -41.44 57.96
N ALA A 7 11.99 -40.50 57.67
CA ALA A 7 11.79 -39.94 56.34
C ALA A 7 12.89 -38.88 56.06
N PHE A 8 13.69 -39.13 55.03
CA PHE A 8 14.58 -38.14 54.42
C PHE A 8 13.72 -37.19 53.56
N PHE A 9 13.63 -35.90 53.92
CA PHE A 9 13.15 -34.85 53.02
C PHE A 9 14.32 -34.43 52.13
N GLY A 10 14.37 -34.99 50.90
CA GLY A 10 15.23 -34.47 49.84
C GLY A 10 14.59 -33.22 49.26
N ALA A 11 15.18 -32.04 49.52
CA ALA A 11 14.81 -30.82 48.83
C ALA A 11 15.32 -30.91 47.38
N VAL A 12 14.42 -31.21 46.45
CA VAL A 12 14.67 -31.03 45.02
C VAL A 12 14.61 -29.53 44.75
N LEU A 13 15.77 -28.88 44.60
CA LEU A 13 15.83 -27.57 43.97
C LEU A 13 15.45 -27.74 42.49
N LEU A 14 14.19 -27.43 42.16
CA LEU A 14 13.84 -27.09 40.79
C LEU A 14 14.56 -25.77 40.45
N ALA A 15 15.64 -25.87 39.69
CA ALA A 15 16.15 -24.72 38.95
C ALA A 15 15.08 -24.34 37.91
N VAL A 16 14.24 -23.38 38.25
CA VAL A 16 13.38 -22.71 37.27
C VAL A 16 14.34 -21.88 36.41
N CYS A 17 14.74 -22.43 35.26
CA CYS A 17 15.21 -21.59 34.16
C CYS A 17 14.05 -20.69 33.78
N LEU A 18 14.02 -19.48 34.34
CA LEU A 18 13.24 -18.38 33.81
C LEU A 18 13.81 -18.09 32.41
N SER A 19 13.31 -18.80 31.41
CA SER A 19 13.43 -18.32 30.04
C SER A 19 12.66 -17.01 30.00
N SER A 20 13.38 -15.90 29.91
CA SER A 20 12.78 -14.62 29.58
C SER A 20 11.89 -14.82 28.36
N PRO A 21 10.66 -14.28 28.34
CA PRO A 21 9.90 -14.28 27.09
C PRO A 21 10.78 -13.64 26.01
N PRO A 22 10.81 -14.18 24.78
CA PRO A 22 11.54 -13.52 23.71
C PRO A 22 11.05 -12.08 23.65
N ALA A 23 11.96 -11.12 23.78
CA ALA A 23 11.63 -9.71 23.66
C ALA A 23 10.85 -9.54 22.36
N LEU A 24 9.60 -9.07 22.46
CA LEU A 24 8.90 -8.53 21.30
C LEU A 24 9.84 -7.46 20.75
N SER A 25 10.44 -7.70 19.58
CA SER A 25 11.28 -6.71 18.94
C SER A 25 10.42 -5.45 18.78
N GLY A 26 10.75 -4.41 19.53
CA GLY A 26 10.07 -3.11 19.44
C GLY A 26 10.08 -2.61 18.00
N ASP A 27 9.23 -1.64 17.72
CA ASP A 27 9.26 -0.95 16.45
C ASP A 27 10.59 -0.22 16.24
N VAL A 28 11.07 -0.22 15.00
CA VAL A 28 12.34 0.40 14.59
C VAL A 28 12.02 1.70 13.88
N LEU A 29 12.65 2.81 14.31
CA LEU A 29 12.64 4.07 13.57
C LEU A 29 13.47 3.90 12.28
N VAL A 30 12.86 4.21 11.14
CA VAL A 30 13.48 4.08 9.81
C VAL A 30 13.86 5.45 9.26
N SER A 31 12.97 6.43 9.33
CA SER A 31 13.26 7.78 8.84
C SER A 31 14.24 8.52 9.75
N ALA A 32 14.89 9.56 9.23
CA ALA A 32 15.61 10.50 10.08
C ALA A 32 14.64 11.16 11.08
N SER A 33 15.11 11.40 12.31
CA SER A 33 14.27 11.85 13.43
C SER A 33 13.85 13.32 13.37
N ASP A 34 14.61 14.15 12.64
CA ASP A 34 14.39 15.58 12.44
C ASP A 34 13.65 15.91 11.13
N HIS A 35 13.32 14.87 10.36
CA HIS A 35 12.58 14.96 9.10
C HIS A 35 11.07 14.87 9.29
N LYS A 36 10.33 15.12 8.20
CA LYS A 36 8.87 15.02 8.17
C LYS A 36 8.44 13.98 7.15
N ALA A 37 8.61 12.73 7.54
CA ALA A 37 8.36 11.59 6.70
C ALA A 37 6.89 11.14 6.76
N GLN A 38 6.38 10.67 5.62
CA GLN A 38 5.00 10.22 5.51
C GLN A 38 4.81 9.20 4.37
N SER A 39 3.67 8.50 4.41
CA SER A 39 3.18 7.64 3.32
C SER A 39 4.17 6.56 2.85
N PRO A 40 4.64 5.67 3.74
CA PRO A 40 5.62 4.67 3.38
C PRO A 40 5.04 3.57 2.47
N GLU A 41 5.94 2.93 1.74
CA GLU A 41 5.73 1.67 1.01
C GLU A 41 6.88 0.70 1.28
N ILE A 42 6.60 -0.58 1.04
CA ILE A 42 7.51 -1.69 1.34
C ILE A 42 7.49 -2.75 0.23
N ALA A 43 8.66 -3.28 -0.11
CA ALA A 43 8.80 -4.46 -0.96
C ALA A 43 9.84 -5.43 -0.38
N LEU A 44 9.59 -6.73 -0.55
CA LEU A 44 10.51 -7.79 -0.16
C LEU A 44 11.32 -8.24 -1.38
N GLY A 45 12.64 -8.28 -1.25
CA GLY A 45 13.52 -8.92 -2.23
C GLY A 45 13.49 -10.45 -2.07
N VAL A 46 13.86 -11.16 -3.14
CA VAL A 46 13.95 -12.64 -3.13
C VAL A 46 14.99 -13.17 -2.13
N ASP A 47 15.96 -12.33 -1.76
CA ASP A 47 16.98 -12.59 -0.73
C ASP A 47 16.48 -12.33 0.70
N GLY A 48 15.20 -11.97 0.86
CA GLY A 48 14.61 -11.59 2.14
C GLY A 48 14.90 -10.16 2.58
N SER A 49 15.61 -9.36 1.76
CA SER A 49 15.85 -7.95 2.03
C SER A 49 14.54 -7.15 2.01
N ILE A 50 14.44 -6.15 2.86
CA ILE A 50 13.29 -5.25 2.92
C ILE A 50 13.71 -3.92 2.31
N ASN A 51 12.91 -3.40 1.38
CA ASN A 51 13.18 -2.18 0.65
C ASN A 51 12.02 -1.22 0.93
N LEU A 52 12.33 -0.06 1.51
CA LEU A 52 11.35 0.94 1.93
C LEU A 52 11.52 2.21 1.12
N VAL A 53 10.40 2.81 0.72
CA VAL A 53 10.37 4.17 0.18
C VAL A 53 9.30 5.00 0.88
N TRP A 54 9.53 6.31 0.98
CA TRP A 54 8.56 7.26 1.53
C TRP A 54 8.80 8.67 0.96
N ILE A 55 7.84 9.55 1.18
CA ILE A 55 8.01 10.98 0.88
C ILE A 55 8.35 11.75 2.15
N ASP A 56 9.19 12.77 2.01
CA ASP A 56 9.76 13.54 3.10
C ASP A 56 9.85 15.03 2.77
N GLU A 57 9.54 15.91 3.70
CA GLU A 57 9.65 17.37 3.57
C GLU A 57 10.98 17.86 4.17
N ASP A 58 12.11 17.44 3.58
CA ASP A 58 13.45 17.87 4.00
C ASP A 58 14.28 18.52 2.85
N PRO A 59 14.73 19.79 3.00
CA PRO A 59 14.20 20.75 3.96
C PRO A 59 12.76 21.11 3.56
N ALA A 60 11.88 21.30 4.54
CA ALA A 60 10.50 21.70 4.26
C ALA A 60 10.50 22.99 3.43
N PRO A 61 9.84 23.04 2.26
CA PRO A 61 9.93 24.22 1.40
C PRO A 61 9.25 25.42 2.05
N GLU A 62 9.73 26.61 1.68
CA GLU A 62 8.98 27.84 1.91
C GLU A 62 7.58 27.68 1.29
N ARG A 63 6.53 27.91 2.08
CA ARG A 63 5.14 27.73 1.64
C ARG A 63 4.90 28.44 0.31
N HIS A 64 4.61 27.70 -0.75
CA HIS A 64 4.11 28.27 -1.98
C HIS A 64 2.69 28.85 -1.76
N ASP A 65 2.48 30.08 -2.23
CA ASP A 65 1.20 30.77 -2.21
C ASP A 65 0.12 29.89 -2.88
N THR A 66 -0.99 29.66 -2.18
CA THR A 66 -2.10 28.80 -2.63
C THR A 66 -3.03 29.49 -3.62
N GLY A 67 -2.74 30.74 -4.01
CA GLY A 67 -3.43 31.44 -5.09
C GLY A 67 -4.95 31.53 -4.92
N GLY A 68 -5.45 31.47 -3.67
CA GLY A 68 -6.88 31.50 -3.34
C GLY A 68 -7.62 30.16 -3.44
N HIS A 69 -6.98 29.06 -3.84
CA HIS A 69 -7.64 27.74 -4.02
C HIS A 69 -7.56 26.79 -2.81
N GLY A 70 -7.20 27.28 -1.62
CA GLY A 70 -7.30 26.54 -0.35
C GLY A 70 -6.28 25.40 -0.15
N HIS A 71 -5.67 24.87 -1.22
CA HIS A 71 -4.56 23.90 -1.19
C HIS A 71 -3.76 23.97 -2.51
N SER A 72 -2.45 23.71 -2.45
CA SER A 72 -1.55 23.68 -3.60
C SER A 72 -1.24 22.24 -4.00
N HIS A 73 -1.22 21.95 -5.30
CA HIS A 73 -0.66 20.72 -5.87
C HIS A 73 0.76 20.96 -6.40
N VAL A 74 1.47 21.97 -5.91
CA VAL A 74 2.90 22.10 -6.15
C VAL A 74 3.64 21.11 -5.24
N ALA A 75 4.56 20.34 -5.81
CA ALA A 75 5.40 19.40 -5.11
C ALA A 75 6.32 20.10 -4.10
N THR A 76 6.45 19.49 -2.94
CA THR A 76 7.22 20.01 -1.81
C THR A 76 8.03 18.93 -1.11
N THR A 77 8.02 17.71 -1.65
CA THR A 77 8.61 16.54 -1.00
C THR A 77 9.73 15.94 -1.82
N ASN A 78 10.58 15.20 -1.11
CA ASN A 78 11.63 14.36 -1.65
C ASN A 78 11.27 12.90 -1.43
N LEU A 79 11.81 12.03 -2.27
CA LEU A 79 11.64 10.58 -2.21
C LEU A 79 12.87 9.98 -1.54
N TYR A 80 12.64 9.26 -0.44
CA TYR A 80 13.69 8.64 0.35
C TYR A 80 13.62 7.12 0.28
N PHE A 81 14.76 6.48 0.53
CA PHE A 81 14.93 5.04 0.53
C PHE A 81 15.73 4.56 1.75
N ALA A 82 15.36 3.39 2.27
CA ALA A 82 16.17 2.62 3.20
C ALA A 82 15.97 1.12 2.98
N ARG A 83 17.01 0.34 3.30
CA ARG A 83 17.03 -1.12 3.10
C ARG A 83 17.45 -1.86 4.37
N SER A 84 16.83 -3.01 4.61
CA SER A 84 17.26 -3.95 5.65
C SER A 84 17.67 -5.29 5.03
N THR A 85 18.75 -5.88 5.53
CA THR A 85 19.26 -7.22 5.14
C THR A 85 19.30 -8.21 6.30
N ASP A 86 18.95 -7.77 7.51
CA ASP A 86 18.94 -8.56 8.75
C ASP A 86 17.53 -8.89 9.23
N GLY A 87 16.59 -8.92 8.28
CA GLY A 87 15.20 -9.26 8.54
C GLY A 87 14.35 -8.14 9.12
N GLY A 88 14.83 -6.89 9.12
CA GLY A 88 14.10 -5.72 9.63
C GLY A 88 14.49 -5.37 11.06
N THR A 89 15.65 -5.84 11.52
CA THR A 89 16.21 -5.50 12.84
C THR A 89 16.88 -4.13 12.77
N THR A 90 17.61 -3.87 11.68
CA THR A 90 18.20 -2.56 11.37
C THR A 90 17.95 -2.19 9.91
N TYR A 91 18.05 -0.90 9.62
CA TYR A 91 17.93 -0.33 8.27
C TYR A 91 19.17 0.51 7.96
N SER A 92 19.53 0.60 6.69
CA SER A 92 20.54 1.54 6.21
C SER A 92 20.14 2.98 6.54
N GLU A 93 21.14 3.86 6.65
CA GLU A 93 20.90 5.30 6.70
C GLU A 93 19.98 5.73 5.54
N PRO A 94 18.87 6.44 5.82
CA PRO A 94 18.01 6.99 4.80
C PRO A 94 18.77 7.91 3.85
N HIS A 95 18.49 7.79 2.56
CA HIS A 95 18.99 8.74 1.58
C HIS A 95 17.95 9.06 0.52
N ARG A 96 18.05 10.27 -0.02
CA ARG A 96 17.19 10.77 -1.09
C ARG A 96 17.54 10.09 -2.42
N ILE A 97 16.52 9.74 -3.21
CA ILE A 97 16.66 9.04 -4.49
C ILE A 97 16.08 9.81 -5.69
N ASN A 98 15.36 10.91 -5.46
CA ASN A 98 14.99 11.85 -6.53
C ASN A 98 16.13 12.85 -6.81
N GLN A 99 16.14 13.44 -8.01
CA GLN A 99 17.25 14.26 -8.51
C GLN A 99 17.19 15.72 -8.06
N LYS A 100 16.00 16.30 -7.98
CA LYS A 100 15.80 17.71 -7.65
C LYS A 100 14.98 17.87 -6.39
N ASP A 101 15.43 18.77 -5.53
CA ASP A 101 14.80 19.04 -4.24
C ASP A 101 13.34 19.46 -4.44
N GLY A 102 12.42 18.82 -3.70
CA GLY A 102 11.01 19.14 -3.71
C GLY A 102 10.25 18.74 -4.99
N GLU A 103 10.85 17.98 -5.91
CA GLU A 103 10.19 17.65 -7.19
C GLU A 103 9.08 16.60 -7.07
N VAL A 104 9.07 15.83 -5.97
CA VAL A 104 8.17 14.68 -5.82
C VAL A 104 6.81 15.19 -5.38
N TRP A 105 5.82 14.92 -6.21
CA TRP A 105 4.44 15.23 -5.92
C TRP A 105 3.81 14.07 -5.15
N GLY A 106 3.55 14.28 -3.87
CA GLY A 106 2.93 13.24 -3.07
C GLY A 106 2.34 13.75 -1.77
N PHE A 107 1.40 12.96 -1.24
CA PHE A 107 0.77 13.14 0.06
C PHE A 107 0.19 11.79 0.50
N SER A 108 -0.54 11.75 1.62
CA SER A 108 -1.06 10.54 2.27
C SER A 108 -1.64 9.45 1.36
N VAL A 109 -2.21 9.81 0.20
CA VAL A 109 -2.86 8.86 -0.72
C VAL A 109 -2.23 8.80 -2.11
N SER A 110 -1.50 9.82 -2.56
CA SER A 110 -0.68 9.72 -3.78
C SER A 110 0.76 9.55 -3.37
N LYS A 111 1.15 8.30 -3.12
CA LYS A 111 2.44 7.93 -2.56
C LYS A 111 3.32 7.21 -3.58
N PRO A 112 4.66 7.24 -3.43
CA PRO A 112 5.56 6.42 -4.22
C PRO A 112 5.23 4.94 -4.05
N ARG A 113 5.65 4.11 -5.01
CA ARG A 113 5.46 2.66 -5.00
C ARG A 113 6.79 1.98 -5.24
N VAL A 114 7.05 0.88 -4.53
CA VAL A 114 8.26 0.06 -4.70
C VAL A 114 7.90 -1.39 -4.94
N ALA A 115 8.66 -2.05 -5.82
CA ALA A 115 8.58 -3.49 -6.08
C ALA A 115 10.00 -4.01 -6.36
N VAL A 116 10.26 -5.29 -6.09
CA VAL A 116 11.56 -5.91 -6.38
C VAL A 116 11.38 -7.08 -7.33
N GLY A 117 12.12 -7.06 -8.44
CA GLY A 117 12.14 -8.15 -9.41
C GLY A 117 12.86 -9.39 -8.90
N ALA A 118 12.65 -10.53 -9.56
CA ALA A 118 13.27 -11.81 -9.17
C ALA A 118 14.81 -11.79 -9.25
N ASN A 119 15.38 -10.88 -10.02
CA ASN A 119 16.82 -10.63 -10.15
C ASN A 119 17.37 -9.67 -9.07
N GLY A 120 16.53 -9.15 -8.18
CA GLY A 120 16.90 -8.19 -7.15
C GLY A 120 16.86 -6.72 -7.58
N THR A 121 16.47 -6.40 -8.82
CA THR A 121 16.26 -5.01 -9.25
C THR A 121 15.15 -4.37 -8.43
N ILE A 122 15.42 -3.20 -7.86
CA ILE A 122 14.44 -2.42 -7.10
C ILE A 122 13.83 -1.41 -8.06
N HIS A 123 12.52 -1.46 -8.23
CA HIS A 123 11.78 -0.58 -9.12
C HIS A 123 10.95 0.40 -8.29
N VAL A 124 10.95 1.67 -8.67
CA VAL A 124 10.23 2.73 -7.96
C VAL A 124 9.43 3.57 -8.93
N PHE A 125 8.14 3.75 -8.62
CA PHE A 125 7.23 4.66 -9.32
C PHE A 125 6.88 5.81 -8.38
N TYR A 126 6.85 7.03 -8.90
CA TYR A 126 6.44 8.20 -8.13
C TYR A 126 5.92 9.31 -9.04
N PRO A 127 4.93 10.10 -8.60
CA PRO A 127 4.55 11.31 -9.31
C PRO A 127 5.56 12.45 -9.06
N ALA A 128 5.78 13.30 -10.07
CA ALA A 128 6.65 14.46 -9.96
C ALA A 128 6.08 15.66 -10.69
N ASN A 129 6.48 16.87 -10.29
CA ASN A 129 6.11 18.08 -11.00
C ASN A 129 6.93 18.27 -12.28
N ALA A 130 6.25 18.70 -13.35
CA ALA A 130 6.85 19.12 -14.60
C ALA A 130 6.08 20.31 -15.19
N LEU A 131 6.51 20.76 -16.37
CA LEU A 131 5.78 21.72 -17.20
C LEU A 131 5.28 20.99 -18.43
N ASN A 132 4.00 21.17 -18.75
CA ASN A 132 3.42 20.63 -19.97
C ASN A 132 4.11 21.31 -21.18
N PRO A 133 4.74 20.57 -22.10
CA PRO A 133 5.46 21.18 -23.22
C PRO A 133 4.60 21.97 -24.20
N ALA A 134 3.31 21.61 -24.32
CA ALA A 134 2.37 22.27 -25.23
C ALA A 134 1.79 23.58 -24.65
N THR A 135 1.58 23.64 -23.34
CA THR A 135 0.90 24.78 -22.69
C THR A 135 1.80 25.62 -21.79
N GLY A 136 2.97 25.09 -21.39
CA GLY A 136 3.86 25.70 -20.39
C GLY A 136 3.32 25.70 -18.97
N LYS A 137 2.18 25.05 -18.71
CA LYS A 137 1.53 25.01 -17.38
C LYS A 137 2.08 23.89 -16.49
N PRO A 138 2.03 24.04 -15.15
CA PRO A 138 2.39 22.97 -14.24
C PRO A 138 1.56 21.69 -14.44
N VAL A 139 2.21 20.54 -14.40
CA VAL A 139 1.58 19.21 -14.53
C VAL A 139 2.25 18.24 -13.55
N ALA A 140 1.49 17.30 -13.01
CA ALA A 140 2.06 16.18 -12.26
C ALA A 140 2.21 14.97 -13.19
N VAL A 141 3.44 14.54 -13.45
CA VAL A 141 3.79 13.43 -14.38
C VAL A 141 4.12 12.14 -13.61
N ALA A 142 3.96 11.01 -14.30
CA ALA A 142 4.28 9.69 -13.79
C ALA A 142 5.76 9.38 -14.06
N MET A 143 6.56 9.28 -13.00
CA MET A 143 8.00 9.00 -13.09
C MET A 143 8.35 7.59 -12.61
N TYR A 144 9.44 7.09 -13.15
CA TYR A 144 10.00 5.79 -12.85
C TYR A 144 11.52 5.86 -12.66
N THR A 145 12.04 5.14 -11.66
CA THR A 145 13.48 4.88 -11.52
C THR A 145 13.72 3.45 -11.03
N ARG A 146 14.94 2.94 -11.18
CA ARG A 146 15.34 1.63 -10.66
C ARG A 146 16.74 1.62 -10.09
N SER A 147 17.00 0.70 -9.18
CA SER A 147 18.33 0.38 -8.67
C SER A 147 18.74 -1.03 -9.08
N LEU A 148 19.96 -1.15 -9.63
CA LEU A 148 20.62 -2.40 -9.99
C LEU A 148 21.73 -2.78 -9.00
N ASP A 149 21.98 -1.93 -8.02
CA ASP A 149 23.09 -2.03 -7.06
C ASP A 149 22.58 -2.05 -5.62
N GLN A 150 21.43 -2.71 -5.41
CA GLN A 150 20.87 -2.99 -4.11
C GLN A 150 20.41 -1.75 -3.33
N GLY A 151 19.96 -0.72 -4.05
CA GLY A 151 19.44 0.52 -3.49
C GLY A 151 20.53 1.51 -3.07
N LYS A 152 21.76 1.36 -3.58
CA LYS A 152 22.85 2.34 -3.33
C LYS A 152 22.72 3.54 -4.27
N THR A 153 22.36 3.28 -5.53
CA THR A 153 22.07 4.31 -6.52
C THR A 153 20.82 3.96 -7.31
N PHE A 154 20.20 4.99 -7.87
CA PHE A 154 19.00 4.88 -8.72
C PHE A 154 19.29 5.53 -10.07
N SER A 155 18.74 4.96 -11.14
CA SER A 155 18.92 5.47 -12.50
C SER A 155 18.32 6.85 -12.68
N ASP A 156 18.74 7.55 -13.74
CA ASP A 156 18.01 8.74 -14.21
C ASP A 156 16.52 8.41 -14.37
N PRO A 157 15.62 9.29 -13.89
CA PRO A 157 14.20 8.98 -13.88
C PRO A 157 13.61 9.11 -15.28
N GLN A 158 12.73 8.19 -15.62
CA GLN A 158 12.00 8.13 -16.88
C GLN A 158 10.57 8.61 -16.66
N GLN A 159 10.09 9.55 -17.46
CA GLN A 159 8.65 9.84 -17.55
C GLN A 159 7.98 8.72 -18.33
N VAL A 160 6.98 8.06 -17.75
CA VAL A 160 6.31 6.90 -18.38
C VAL A 160 4.96 7.23 -19.02
N ASN A 161 4.40 8.41 -18.76
CA ASN A 161 3.20 8.90 -19.44
C ASN A 161 3.55 9.74 -20.67
N SER A 162 2.70 9.69 -21.71
CA SER A 162 2.72 10.69 -22.78
C SER A 162 2.26 12.06 -22.26
N ASP A 163 2.76 13.12 -22.90
CA ASP A 163 2.35 14.49 -22.58
C ASP A 163 0.88 14.75 -22.94
N ALA A 164 0.18 15.45 -22.07
CA ALA A 164 -1.17 15.93 -22.37
C ALA A 164 -1.14 17.00 -23.45
N THR A 165 -2.02 16.88 -24.45
CA THR A 165 -2.17 17.86 -25.55
C THR A 165 -3.26 18.90 -25.29
N THR A 166 -3.98 18.76 -24.18
CA THR A 166 -5.10 19.62 -23.76
C THR A 166 -4.68 20.52 -22.62
N ASP A 167 -5.55 21.44 -22.23
CA ASP A 167 -5.44 22.22 -21.01
C ASP A 167 -6.67 21.96 -20.14
N ALA A 168 -6.48 21.26 -19.03
CA ALA A 168 -7.55 20.97 -18.08
C ALA A 168 -7.44 21.78 -16.77
N SER A 169 -6.68 22.90 -16.77
CA SER A 169 -6.45 23.70 -15.55
C SER A 169 -7.72 24.37 -14.97
N ALA A 170 -8.81 24.41 -15.74
CA ALA A 170 -10.10 24.90 -15.26
C ALA A 170 -10.93 23.83 -14.50
N ILE A 171 -10.54 22.56 -14.63
CA ILE A 171 -11.25 21.39 -14.08
C ILE A 171 -10.41 20.75 -12.99
N VAL A 172 -9.11 20.62 -13.23
CA VAL A 172 -8.15 20.09 -12.28
C VAL A 172 -7.81 21.18 -11.27
N HIS A 173 -8.07 20.91 -10.00
CA HIS A 173 -7.81 21.85 -8.91
C HIS A 173 -6.32 21.98 -8.58
N GLY A 174 -5.97 22.87 -7.65
CA GLY A 174 -4.64 22.95 -7.02
C GLY A 174 -3.48 23.41 -7.92
N GLY A 175 -3.78 24.03 -9.07
CA GLY A 175 -2.77 24.76 -9.85
C GLY A 175 -1.97 23.92 -10.85
N ILE A 176 -2.43 22.71 -11.17
CA ILE A 176 -1.88 21.89 -12.25
C ILE A 176 -2.90 21.80 -13.40
N SER A 177 -2.42 21.69 -14.64
CA SER A 177 -3.28 21.51 -15.80
C SER A 177 -3.72 20.06 -15.96
N GLN A 178 -2.90 19.08 -15.56
CA GLN A 178 -3.21 17.66 -15.56
C GLN A 178 -2.47 16.92 -14.44
N GLY A 179 -2.96 15.73 -14.09
CA GLY A 179 -2.31 14.78 -13.19
C GLY A 179 -2.23 13.38 -13.79
N HIS A 180 -1.04 12.78 -13.64
CA HIS A 180 -0.71 11.39 -13.93
C HIS A 180 -0.26 10.73 -12.62
N VAL A 181 -1.21 10.55 -11.70
CA VAL A 181 -0.92 10.35 -10.26
C VAL A 181 -1.75 9.21 -9.65
N PHE A 182 -1.69 9.01 -8.32
CA PHE A 182 -2.34 7.87 -7.63
C PHE A 182 -1.95 6.49 -8.19
N GLY A 183 -0.69 6.37 -8.61
CA GLY A 183 -0.24 5.21 -9.37
C GLY A 183 0.05 3.96 -8.55
N ALA A 184 0.19 2.86 -9.27
CA ALA A 184 0.56 1.54 -8.77
C ALA A 184 1.72 0.94 -9.58
N LEU A 185 2.44 0.03 -8.94
CA LEU A 185 3.59 -0.67 -9.51
C LEU A 185 3.48 -2.15 -9.15
N ALA A 186 3.73 -3.02 -10.13
CA ALA A 186 3.92 -4.45 -9.90
C ALA A 186 4.97 -5.02 -10.85
N VAL A 187 5.58 -6.13 -10.47
CA VAL A 187 6.63 -6.81 -11.25
C VAL A 187 6.30 -8.30 -11.27
N ASP A 188 6.35 -8.92 -12.45
CA ASP A 188 6.14 -10.36 -12.60
C ASP A 188 7.44 -11.17 -12.53
N SER A 189 7.30 -12.50 -12.49
CA SER A 189 8.46 -13.41 -12.39
C SER A 189 9.38 -13.36 -13.62
N LYS A 190 8.91 -12.78 -14.73
CA LYS A 190 9.66 -12.62 -15.98
C LYS A 190 10.43 -11.29 -16.04
N GLY A 191 10.29 -10.43 -15.04
CA GLY A 191 10.89 -9.09 -15.01
C GLY A 191 10.13 -8.05 -15.83
N SER A 192 8.86 -8.32 -16.19
CA SER A 192 8.00 -7.25 -16.71
C SER A 192 7.63 -6.30 -15.57
N VAL A 193 7.73 -5.00 -15.82
CA VAL A 193 7.36 -3.95 -14.87
C VAL A 193 6.09 -3.27 -15.34
N TYR A 194 5.07 -3.26 -14.49
CA TYR A 194 3.76 -2.67 -14.78
C TYR A 194 3.59 -1.39 -13.98
N THR A 195 3.53 -0.25 -14.65
CA THR A 195 3.17 1.04 -14.04
C THR A 195 1.76 1.41 -14.46
N THR A 196 0.93 1.81 -13.50
CA THR A 196 -0.41 2.34 -13.77
C THR A 196 -0.66 3.62 -12.99
N TRP A 197 -1.50 4.49 -13.52
CA TRP A 197 -1.86 5.75 -12.87
C TRP A 197 -3.26 6.20 -13.26
N ILE A 198 -3.85 7.05 -12.43
CA ILE A 198 -5.02 7.82 -12.80
C ILE A 198 -4.56 8.98 -13.67
N ASP A 199 -5.28 9.16 -14.76
CA ASP A 199 -4.95 10.11 -15.79
C ASP A 199 -6.09 11.11 -16.02
N THR A 200 -5.76 12.39 -15.99
CA THR A 200 -6.72 13.47 -16.20
C THR A 200 -6.55 14.18 -17.55
N ARG A 201 -5.70 13.67 -18.45
CA ARG A 201 -5.37 14.36 -19.72
C ARG A 201 -6.57 14.60 -20.63
N ASP A 202 -7.59 13.76 -20.52
CA ASP A 202 -8.80 13.84 -21.34
C ASP A 202 -10.02 14.40 -20.58
N MET A 203 -9.89 14.81 -19.31
CA MET A 203 -11.03 15.34 -18.54
C MET A 203 -11.66 16.58 -19.19
N ALA A 204 -10.85 17.43 -19.84
CA ALA A 204 -11.37 18.57 -20.61
C ALA A 204 -12.26 18.18 -21.80
N LYS A 205 -12.15 16.94 -22.29
CA LYS A 205 -12.95 16.42 -23.42
C LYS A 205 -14.07 15.50 -22.96
N GLU A 206 -13.85 14.73 -21.90
CA GLU A 206 -14.68 13.57 -21.56
C GLU A 206 -15.41 13.70 -20.20
N GLY A 207 -15.22 14.81 -19.49
CA GLY A 207 -15.93 15.11 -18.23
C GLY A 207 -15.04 15.10 -16.99
N ASP A 208 -15.66 15.12 -15.81
CA ASP A 208 -14.95 15.22 -14.52
C ASP A 208 -14.52 13.85 -13.93
N HIS A 209 -14.49 12.82 -14.78
CA HIS A 209 -14.02 11.48 -14.43
C HIS A 209 -12.59 11.26 -14.94
N GLY A 210 -11.79 10.52 -14.16
CA GLY A 210 -10.46 10.12 -14.60
C GLY A 210 -10.51 8.91 -15.53
N LYS A 211 -9.43 8.71 -16.26
CA LYS A 211 -9.08 7.43 -16.89
C LYS A 211 -8.04 6.70 -16.04
N ALA A 212 -7.79 5.43 -16.33
CA ALA A 212 -6.56 4.78 -15.90
C ALA A 212 -5.68 4.50 -17.12
N PHE A 213 -4.38 4.73 -16.99
CA PHE A 213 -3.40 4.43 -18.02
C PHE A 213 -2.36 3.45 -17.49
N MET A 214 -1.64 2.82 -18.42
CA MET A 214 -0.59 1.86 -18.12
C MET A 214 0.58 2.01 -19.11
N ALA A 215 1.80 1.93 -18.60
CA ALA A 215 2.99 1.64 -19.40
C ALA A 215 3.65 0.37 -18.88
N ILE A 216 4.23 -0.42 -19.79
CA ILE A 216 4.84 -1.71 -19.44
C ILE A 216 6.27 -1.73 -19.92
N SER A 217 7.19 -2.14 -19.04
CA SER A 217 8.53 -2.54 -19.44
C SER A 217 8.60 -4.06 -19.56
N ARG A 218 9.30 -4.54 -20.59
CA ARG A 218 9.60 -5.96 -20.84
C ARG A 218 11.07 -6.30 -20.67
N ASP A 219 11.86 -5.34 -20.21
CA ASP A 219 13.32 -5.40 -20.11
C ASP A 219 13.80 -4.90 -18.75
N ASP A 220 13.10 -5.34 -17.69
CA ASP A 220 13.45 -5.07 -16.29
C ASP A 220 13.43 -3.57 -15.93
N GLY A 221 12.58 -2.79 -16.58
CA GLY A 221 12.46 -1.35 -16.39
C GLY A 221 13.51 -0.53 -17.14
N LYS A 222 14.20 -1.11 -18.14
CA LYS A 222 15.21 -0.37 -18.90
C LYS A 222 14.54 0.60 -19.87
N THR A 223 13.47 0.15 -20.52
CA THR A 223 12.62 0.96 -21.39
C THR A 223 11.15 0.62 -21.15
N PHE A 224 10.26 1.55 -21.47
CA PHE A 224 8.81 1.36 -21.40
C PHE A 224 8.20 1.44 -22.79
N GLU A 225 7.21 0.57 -23.03
CA GLU A 225 6.27 0.71 -24.14
C GLU A 225 5.52 2.05 -24.03
N GLN A 226 4.98 2.55 -25.14
CA GLN A 226 4.09 3.71 -25.12
C GLN A 226 2.89 3.43 -24.20
N ASP A 227 2.53 4.42 -23.39
CA ASP A 227 1.39 4.29 -22.49
C ASP A 227 0.07 4.11 -23.25
N LYS A 228 -0.81 3.30 -22.68
CA LYS A 228 -2.12 2.99 -23.25
C LYS A 228 -3.22 3.19 -22.20
N GLU A 229 -4.40 3.53 -22.69
CA GLU A 229 -5.61 3.54 -21.86
C GLU A 229 -5.87 2.12 -21.33
N LEU A 230 -5.94 2.00 -20.00
CA LEU A 230 -6.28 0.78 -19.29
C LEU A 230 -7.78 0.72 -19.03
N PHE A 231 -8.35 1.83 -18.54
CA PHE A 231 -9.77 1.97 -18.24
C PHE A 231 -10.30 3.31 -18.75
N PRO A 232 -11.55 3.36 -19.22
CA PRO A 232 -12.15 4.55 -19.81
C PRO A 232 -12.45 5.63 -18.75
N ALA A 233 -13.04 6.75 -19.20
CA ALA A 233 -13.38 7.93 -18.39
C ALA A 233 -14.55 7.70 -17.43
N ASP A 234 -14.42 6.69 -16.58
CA ASP A 234 -15.31 6.35 -15.47
C ASP A 234 -14.51 5.85 -14.26
N VAL A 235 -13.22 6.18 -14.18
CA VAL A 235 -12.39 5.96 -13.00
C VAL A 235 -12.51 7.15 -12.07
N CYS A 236 -12.65 6.90 -10.77
CA CYS A 236 -12.61 7.97 -9.77
C CYS A 236 -11.26 8.70 -9.84
N PRO A 237 -11.21 10.01 -10.13
CA PRO A 237 -9.96 10.72 -10.44
C PRO A 237 -9.02 10.95 -9.25
N CYS A 238 -9.41 10.50 -8.05
CA CYS A 238 -8.68 10.75 -6.81
C CYS A 238 -8.53 9.49 -5.94
N CYS A 239 -8.92 8.32 -6.47
CA CYS A 239 -8.95 7.08 -5.72
C CYS A 239 -7.68 6.25 -5.96
N GLN A 240 -7.02 5.79 -4.91
CA GLN A 240 -5.78 5.01 -5.03
C GLN A 240 -5.96 3.77 -5.91
N LEU A 241 -5.13 3.62 -6.96
CA LEU A 241 -5.00 2.38 -7.69
C LEU A 241 -4.13 1.40 -6.91
N THR A 242 -4.43 0.10 -7.05
CA THR A 242 -3.54 -0.96 -6.57
C THR A 242 -3.20 -1.90 -7.70
N ALA A 243 -2.00 -2.47 -7.65
CA ALA A 243 -1.54 -3.49 -8.56
C ALA A 243 -0.93 -4.62 -7.73
N TYR A 244 -1.22 -5.86 -8.11
CA TYR A 244 -0.69 -7.06 -7.46
C TYR A 244 -0.43 -8.12 -8.53
N VAL A 245 0.72 -8.77 -8.46
CA VAL A 245 1.03 -9.94 -9.29
C VAL A 245 1.05 -11.17 -8.38
N ASP A 246 0.27 -12.19 -8.75
CA ASP A 246 0.28 -13.46 -8.02
C ASP A 246 1.40 -14.40 -8.49
N ALA A 247 1.52 -15.55 -7.84
CA ALA A 247 2.56 -16.54 -8.14
C ALA A 247 2.45 -17.16 -9.55
N THR A 248 1.37 -16.91 -10.30
CA THR A 248 1.18 -17.40 -11.67
C THR A 248 1.26 -16.27 -12.71
N ASP A 249 1.84 -15.13 -12.34
CA ASP A 249 1.98 -13.92 -13.16
C ASP A 249 0.65 -13.27 -13.59
N ARG A 250 -0.46 -13.54 -12.87
CA ARG A 250 -1.69 -12.77 -13.10
C ARG A 250 -1.55 -11.40 -12.47
N LEU A 251 -1.77 -10.37 -13.28
CA LEU A 251 -1.75 -8.98 -12.84
C LEU A 251 -3.16 -8.53 -12.47
N PHE A 252 -3.37 -8.19 -11.21
CA PHE A 252 -4.63 -7.64 -10.69
C PHE A 252 -4.53 -6.13 -10.54
N ILE A 253 -5.60 -5.43 -10.90
CA ILE A 253 -5.76 -3.99 -10.70
C ILE A 253 -7.00 -3.72 -9.86
N GLY A 254 -6.81 -3.13 -8.69
CA GLY A 254 -7.87 -2.59 -7.85
C GLY A 254 -8.11 -1.12 -8.16
N SER A 255 -9.37 -0.74 -8.35
CA SER A 255 -9.76 0.65 -8.66
C SER A 255 -11.14 1.00 -8.10
N ARG A 256 -11.60 2.24 -8.35
CA ARG A 256 -12.99 2.64 -8.12
C ARG A 256 -13.61 3.21 -9.39
N GLN A 257 -14.77 2.69 -9.75
CA GLN A 257 -15.56 3.13 -10.89
C GLN A 257 -16.61 4.16 -10.45
N VAL A 258 -16.81 5.20 -11.25
CA VAL A 258 -17.88 6.18 -11.12
C VAL A 258 -19.00 5.82 -12.08
N ALA A 259 -20.20 5.55 -11.55
CA ALA A 259 -21.38 5.26 -12.36
C ALA A 259 -22.64 5.65 -11.60
N ASP A 260 -23.54 6.40 -12.25
CA ASP A 260 -24.84 6.85 -11.69
C ASP A 260 -24.74 7.57 -10.33
N GLY A 261 -23.66 8.34 -10.10
CA GLY A 261 -23.43 9.03 -8.82
C GLY A 261 -22.86 8.14 -7.71
N PHE A 262 -22.53 6.88 -8.01
CA PHE A 262 -21.89 5.96 -7.08
C PHE A 262 -20.40 5.77 -7.37
N ARG A 263 -19.62 5.49 -6.33
CA ARG A 263 -18.17 5.22 -6.43
C ARG A 263 -17.85 3.81 -5.94
N ASP A 264 -18.04 2.84 -6.83
CA ASP A 264 -17.97 1.42 -6.53
C ASP A 264 -16.53 0.88 -6.61
N SER A 265 -16.13 0.03 -5.67
CA SER A 265 -14.83 -0.65 -5.70
C SER A 265 -14.85 -1.77 -6.74
N THR A 266 -13.80 -1.88 -7.55
CA THR A 266 -13.72 -2.88 -8.62
C THR A 266 -12.35 -3.55 -8.67
N VAL A 267 -12.33 -4.77 -9.21
CA VAL A 267 -11.12 -5.54 -9.51
C VAL A 267 -11.18 -5.99 -10.97
N ALA A 268 -10.08 -5.84 -11.70
CA ALA A 268 -9.84 -6.49 -12.99
C ALA A 268 -8.51 -7.24 -12.95
N TYR A 269 -8.33 -8.20 -13.86
CA TYR A 269 -7.06 -8.91 -13.96
C TYR A 269 -6.67 -9.20 -15.40
N SER A 270 -5.36 -9.40 -15.60
CA SER A 270 -4.76 -9.84 -16.84
C SER A 270 -4.04 -11.18 -16.62
N THR A 271 -4.11 -12.04 -17.63
CA THR A 271 -3.42 -13.34 -17.67
C THR A 271 -2.39 -13.42 -18.81
N ASP A 272 -2.23 -12.34 -19.58
CA ASP A 272 -1.38 -12.26 -20.77
C ASP A 272 -0.29 -11.19 -20.63
N GLY A 273 0.11 -10.92 -19.39
CA GLY A 273 1.11 -9.93 -19.03
C GLY A 273 0.67 -8.51 -19.33
N GLY A 274 -0.58 -8.15 -19.00
CA GLY A 274 -1.09 -6.78 -19.15
C GLY A 274 -1.43 -6.37 -20.60
N ARG A 275 -1.52 -7.31 -21.55
CA ARG A 275 -1.93 -6.99 -22.92
C ARG A 275 -3.44 -6.72 -22.97
N THR A 276 -4.22 -7.61 -22.37
CA THR A 276 -5.67 -7.47 -22.20
C THR A 276 -6.07 -7.68 -20.74
N PHE A 277 -7.24 -7.16 -20.38
CA PHE A 277 -7.82 -7.27 -19.03
C PHE A 277 -9.22 -7.86 -19.10
N SER A 278 -9.60 -8.58 -18.05
CA SER A 278 -11.00 -8.91 -17.78
C SER A 278 -11.83 -7.63 -17.68
N PRO A 279 -13.16 -7.70 -17.87
CA PRO A 279 -14.04 -6.64 -17.40
C PRO A 279 -13.78 -6.34 -15.92
N ARG A 280 -13.91 -5.07 -15.54
CA ARG A 280 -13.87 -4.67 -14.13
C ARG A 280 -15.07 -5.29 -13.43
N THR A 281 -14.80 -6.12 -12.44
CA THR A 281 -15.83 -6.72 -11.61
C THR A 281 -16.06 -5.85 -10.39
N ARG A 282 -17.29 -5.36 -10.23
CA ARG A 282 -17.71 -4.61 -9.04
C ARG A 282 -17.72 -5.53 -7.81
N ILE A 283 -17.15 -5.05 -6.71
CA ILE A 283 -17.28 -5.72 -5.41
C ILE A 283 -18.74 -5.59 -4.92
N VAL A 284 -19.32 -6.70 -4.48
CA VAL A 284 -20.70 -6.78 -3.99
C VAL A 284 -20.93 -5.95 -2.72
N GLY A 285 -22.19 -5.69 -2.39
CA GLY A 285 -22.60 -4.85 -1.26
C GLY A 285 -23.35 -3.58 -1.69
N LYS A 286 -23.78 -2.80 -0.71
CA LYS A 286 -24.50 -1.53 -0.89
C LYS A 286 -23.61 -0.52 -1.63
N ARG A 287 -24.21 0.17 -2.62
CA ARG A 287 -23.49 1.18 -3.41
C ARG A 287 -23.27 2.44 -2.57
N TRP A 288 -22.10 3.04 -2.68
CA TRP A 288 -21.77 4.28 -1.97
C TRP A 288 -22.05 5.49 -2.87
N ALA A 289 -23.19 6.15 -2.64
CA ALA A 289 -23.51 7.42 -3.27
C ALA A 289 -22.67 8.51 -2.59
N ILE A 290 -21.81 9.17 -3.37
CA ILE A 290 -20.92 10.22 -2.85
C ILE A 290 -20.54 11.21 -3.93
N ASP A 291 -20.88 12.46 -3.70
CA ASP A 291 -20.42 13.61 -4.46
C ASP A 291 -19.14 14.17 -3.82
N GLY A 292 -18.03 13.46 -4.01
CA GLY A 292 -16.76 13.83 -3.41
C GLY A 292 -15.66 12.78 -3.59
N CYS A 293 -14.47 13.10 -3.10
CA CYS A 293 -13.29 12.26 -3.19
C CYS A 293 -13.15 11.33 -1.98
N PRO A 294 -13.38 10.01 -2.12
CA PRO A 294 -13.19 9.10 -1.00
C PRO A 294 -11.69 8.94 -0.69
N LEU A 295 -10.81 9.02 -1.70
CA LEU A 295 -9.34 8.83 -1.60
C LEU A 295 -8.90 7.43 -1.16
N LYS A 296 -9.81 6.44 -1.22
CA LYS A 296 -9.61 5.11 -0.62
C LYS A 296 -9.21 4.05 -1.64
N PRO A 297 -8.25 3.16 -1.31
CA PRO A 297 -7.86 2.07 -2.19
C PRO A 297 -8.93 0.98 -2.26
N THR A 298 -8.80 0.15 -3.30
CA THR A 298 -9.30 -1.23 -3.34
C THR A 298 -8.06 -2.11 -3.36
N THR A 299 -7.70 -2.76 -2.25
CA THR A 299 -6.50 -3.62 -2.17
C THR A 299 -6.84 -5.03 -2.62
N VAL A 300 -5.90 -5.70 -3.27
CA VAL A 300 -6.08 -7.07 -3.79
C VAL A 300 -4.92 -7.96 -3.38
N ALA A 301 -5.22 -9.20 -3.02
CA ALA A 301 -4.26 -10.31 -2.95
C ALA A 301 -4.91 -11.55 -3.59
N ALA A 302 -4.13 -12.49 -4.12
CA ALA A 302 -4.66 -13.68 -4.78
C ALA A 302 -3.74 -14.89 -4.65
N THR A 303 -4.35 -16.08 -4.62
CA THR A 303 -3.66 -17.38 -4.65
C THR A 303 -4.59 -18.46 -5.23
N GLY A 304 -4.13 -19.16 -6.28
CA GLY A 304 -4.99 -20.06 -7.05
C GLY A 304 -6.24 -19.35 -7.56
N ASP A 305 -7.41 -19.95 -7.39
CA ASP A 305 -8.69 -19.31 -7.78
C ASP A 305 -9.23 -18.31 -6.75
N ASN A 306 -8.55 -18.17 -5.60
CA ASN A 306 -8.97 -17.23 -4.57
C ASN A 306 -8.46 -15.83 -4.88
N ILE A 307 -9.38 -14.87 -4.89
CA ILE A 307 -9.09 -13.44 -4.97
C ILE A 307 -9.66 -12.78 -3.73
N PHE A 308 -8.83 -12.03 -3.03
CA PHE A 308 -9.17 -11.33 -1.81
C PHE A 308 -9.16 -9.85 -2.09
N ALA A 309 -10.19 -9.13 -1.66
CA ALA A 309 -10.20 -7.68 -1.76
C ALA A 309 -10.60 -7.03 -0.43
N ALA A 310 -9.96 -5.91 -0.13
CA ALA A 310 -10.30 -5.07 1.01
C ALA A 310 -10.51 -3.62 0.54
N TYR A 311 -11.50 -2.94 1.10
CA TYR A 311 -11.90 -1.61 0.65
C TYR A 311 -12.64 -0.87 1.75
N TYR A 312 -12.57 0.46 1.73
CA TYR A 312 -13.46 1.29 2.53
C TYR A 312 -14.79 1.51 1.81
N THR A 313 -15.90 1.55 2.53
CA THR A 313 -17.17 2.01 1.97
C THR A 313 -18.01 2.76 3.01
N GLY A 314 -18.62 3.87 2.57
CA GLY A 314 -19.69 4.56 3.29
C GLY A 314 -21.10 4.13 2.86
N GLY A 315 -21.22 3.17 1.95
CA GLY A 315 -22.50 2.60 1.53
C GLY A 315 -23.05 1.55 2.50
N GLU A 316 -22.18 0.95 3.32
CA GLU A 316 -22.57 -0.04 4.33
C GLU A 316 -22.85 0.61 5.68
N ASP A 317 -23.57 -0.12 6.54
CA ASP A 317 -23.84 0.27 7.92
C ASP A 317 -23.35 -0.83 8.87
N PRO A 318 -22.33 -0.57 9.71
CA PRO A 318 -21.59 0.70 9.82
C PRO A 318 -20.65 0.97 8.64
N GLN A 319 -20.33 2.24 8.38
CA GLN A 319 -19.28 2.56 7.40
C GLN A 319 -17.88 2.13 7.90
N GLY A 320 -17.01 1.74 6.98
CA GLY A 320 -15.63 1.37 7.35
C GLY A 320 -14.93 0.49 6.33
N VAL A 321 -13.91 -0.23 6.81
CA VAL A 321 -13.17 -1.22 6.04
C VAL A 321 -13.93 -2.54 5.99
N TYR A 322 -14.11 -3.05 4.79
CA TYR A 322 -14.73 -4.33 4.49
C TYR A 322 -13.77 -5.23 3.71
N PHE A 323 -14.00 -6.53 3.86
CA PHE A 323 -13.32 -7.61 3.15
C PHE A 323 -14.32 -8.41 2.32
N VAL A 324 -13.92 -8.83 1.13
CA VAL A 324 -14.61 -9.85 0.34
C VAL A 324 -13.61 -10.87 -0.21
N ARG A 325 -14.10 -12.06 -0.51
CA ARG A 325 -13.34 -13.06 -1.27
C ARG A 325 -14.13 -13.57 -2.46
N SER A 326 -13.42 -13.92 -3.52
CA SER A 326 -13.88 -14.78 -4.59
C SER A 326 -13.16 -16.13 -4.47
N THR A 327 -13.85 -17.21 -4.80
CA THR A 327 -13.30 -18.58 -4.85
C THR A 327 -13.43 -19.18 -6.26
N ASP A 328 -13.88 -18.39 -7.24
CA ASP A 328 -14.23 -18.81 -8.60
C ASP A 328 -13.49 -18.00 -9.68
N GLY A 329 -12.30 -17.47 -9.33
CA GLY A 329 -11.48 -16.67 -10.24
C GLY A 329 -12.04 -15.27 -10.51
N GLY A 330 -12.78 -14.71 -9.56
CA GLY A 330 -13.27 -13.33 -9.60
C GLY A 330 -14.61 -13.15 -10.29
N LYS A 331 -15.34 -14.24 -10.59
CA LYS A 331 -16.66 -14.17 -11.23
C LYS A 331 -17.71 -13.69 -10.23
N THR A 332 -17.62 -14.16 -8.99
CA THR A 332 -18.48 -13.73 -7.88
C THR A 332 -17.67 -13.46 -6.63
N TYR A 333 -18.20 -12.60 -5.76
CA TYR A 333 -17.62 -12.27 -4.46
C TYR A 333 -18.58 -12.62 -3.33
N SER A 334 -18.04 -13.02 -2.19
CA SER A 334 -18.77 -13.25 -0.95
C SER A 334 -19.46 -11.99 -0.45
N ALA A 335 -20.41 -12.14 0.47
CA ALA A 335 -20.93 -11.01 1.22
C ALA A 335 -19.77 -10.23 1.91
N PRO A 336 -19.85 -8.88 1.99
CA PRO A 336 -18.84 -8.09 2.68
C PRO A 336 -18.75 -8.41 4.17
N VAL A 337 -17.52 -8.57 4.67
CA VAL A 337 -17.20 -8.79 6.08
C VAL A 337 -16.57 -7.52 6.65
N LEU A 338 -17.20 -6.93 7.67
CA LEU A 338 -16.67 -5.76 8.36
C LEU A 338 -15.37 -6.11 9.10
N ALA A 339 -14.31 -5.34 8.88
CA ALA A 339 -13.00 -5.60 9.47
C ALA A 339 -13.01 -5.37 10.99
N HIS A 340 -13.64 -4.29 11.46
CA HIS A 340 -13.58 -3.83 12.84
C HIS A 340 -14.93 -3.29 13.34
N PRO A 341 -15.75 -4.14 14.00
CA PRO A 341 -17.07 -3.76 14.52
C PRO A 341 -17.04 -2.60 15.55
N ASP A 342 -15.99 -2.52 16.36
CA ASP A 342 -15.88 -1.53 17.44
C ASP A 342 -15.23 -0.20 17.01
N ALA A 343 -14.80 -0.09 15.74
CA ALA A 343 -14.16 1.12 15.24
C ALA A 343 -15.19 2.22 14.92
N LYS A 344 -14.98 3.42 15.48
CA LYS A 344 -15.71 4.62 15.03
C LYS A 344 -15.27 5.04 13.62
N VAL A 345 -14.00 4.83 13.31
CA VAL A 345 -13.39 5.10 12.00
C VAL A 345 -12.40 3.98 11.71
N SER A 346 -12.46 3.38 10.53
CA SER A 346 -11.45 2.44 10.02
C SER A 346 -11.14 2.77 8.57
N ASP A 347 -9.87 2.72 8.17
CA ASP A 347 -9.45 3.09 6.81
C ASP A 347 -8.02 2.59 6.49
N ALA A 348 -7.53 2.85 5.27
CA ALA A 348 -6.24 2.42 4.72
C ALA A 348 -6.01 0.90 4.87
N PRO A 349 -6.94 0.06 4.36
CA PRO A 349 -6.72 -1.37 4.39
C PRO A 349 -5.52 -1.75 3.52
N VAL A 350 -4.83 -2.83 3.92
CA VAL A 350 -3.83 -3.54 3.12
C VAL A 350 -3.93 -5.05 3.40
N LEU A 351 -3.76 -5.86 2.36
CA LEU A 351 -3.78 -7.33 2.43
C LEU A 351 -2.40 -7.91 2.13
N THR A 352 -2.06 -9.03 2.77
CA THR A 352 -0.89 -9.82 2.37
C THR A 352 -1.05 -11.30 2.72
N LEU A 353 -0.40 -12.16 1.95
CA LEU A 353 -0.26 -13.59 2.24
C LEU A 353 1.10 -13.83 2.89
N ALA A 354 1.10 -14.40 4.10
CA ALA A 354 2.30 -14.84 4.79
C ALA A 354 2.24 -16.37 4.98
N GLY A 355 3.04 -17.11 4.22
CA GLY A 355 2.82 -18.54 4.03
C GLY A 355 1.40 -18.79 3.50
N ASN A 356 0.60 -19.59 4.22
CA ASN A 356 -0.79 -19.87 3.88
C ASN A 356 -1.81 -18.97 4.61
N THR A 357 -1.34 -18.02 5.41
CA THR A 357 -2.21 -17.15 6.21
C THR A 357 -2.46 -15.84 5.48
N LEU A 358 -3.74 -15.50 5.31
CA LEU A 358 -4.16 -14.20 4.81
C LEU A 358 -4.24 -13.22 5.98
N HIS A 359 -3.53 -12.11 5.86
CA HIS A 359 -3.60 -11.02 6.83
C HIS A 359 -4.27 -9.79 6.23
N LEU A 360 -5.14 -9.16 7.03
CA LEU A 360 -5.69 -7.84 6.78
C LEU A 360 -5.15 -6.89 7.84
N PHE A 361 -4.59 -5.76 7.41
CA PHE A 361 -4.16 -4.66 8.28
C PHE A 361 -4.87 -3.37 7.88
N TRP A 362 -5.12 -2.49 8.85
CA TRP A 362 -5.75 -1.19 8.63
C TRP A 362 -5.43 -0.25 9.80
N HIS A 363 -5.74 1.03 9.64
CA HIS A 363 -5.77 1.95 10.78
C HIS A 363 -7.20 2.17 11.28
N ALA A 364 -7.38 2.40 12.58
CA ALA A 364 -8.70 2.71 13.13
C ALA A 364 -8.63 3.59 14.38
N LYS A 365 -9.75 4.25 14.70
CA LYS A 365 -10.02 4.87 15.99
C LYS A 365 -11.10 4.05 16.70
N VAL A 366 -10.79 3.58 17.91
CA VAL A 366 -11.73 2.89 18.81
C VAL A 366 -11.99 3.82 19.99
N GLY A 367 -13.26 3.97 20.37
CA GLY A 367 -13.66 4.95 21.38
C GLY A 367 -13.19 6.37 21.03
N ASP A 368 -12.59 7.07 21.98
CA ASP A 368 -11.98 8.40 21.79
C ASP A 368 -10.44 8.34 21.73
N GLY A 369 -9.89 7.14 21.53
CA GLY A 369 -8.46 6.90 21.45
C GLY A 369 -7.81 7.50 20.20
N ALA A 370 -6.47 7.50 20.21
CA ALA A 370 -5.67 7.84 19.04
C ALA A 370 -5.97 6.87 17.88
N ARG A 371 -5.58 7.28 16.66
CA ARG A 371 -5.59 6.35 15.52
C ARG A 371 -4.47 5.32 15.72
N ARG A 372 -4.81 4.04 15.66
CA ARG A 372 -3.90 2.89 15.87
C ARG A 372 -3.98 1.93 14.70
N LEU A 373 -3.02 1.00 14.60
CA LEU A 373 -3.05 -0.06 13.59
C LEU A 373 -3.59 -1.36 14.18
N TYR A 374 -4.38 -2.05 13.36
CA TYR A 374 -5.04 -3.30 13.72
C TYR A 374 -4.78 -4.35 12.65
N THR A 375 -4.85 -5.62 13.05
CA THR A 375 -4.76 -6.76 12.16
C THR A 375 -5.78 -7.84 12.50
N ARG A 376 -6.16 -8.61 11.49
CA ARG A 376 -6.85 -9.91 11.60
C ARG A 376 -6.23 -10.88 10.62
N ALA A 377 -6.26 -12.15 10.98
CA ALA A 377 -5.74 -13.22 10.15
C ALA A 377 -6.82 -14.25 9.82
N SER A 378 -6.69 -14.87 8.66
CA SER A 378 -7.50 -15.98 8.21
C SER A 378 -6.58 -17.13 7.78
N THR A 379 -6.89 -18.33 8.26
CA THR A 379 -6.21 -19.59 7.92
C THR A 379 -7.07 -20.50 7.02
N ASP A 380 -8.22 -20.00 6.56
CA ASP A 380 -9.23 -20.74 5.79
C ASP A 380 -9.60 -20.00 4.48
N ALA A 381 -8.60 -19.35 3.87
CA ALA A 381 -8.73 -18.57 2.64
C ALA A 381 -9.84 -17.51 2.72
N GLY A 382 -9.87 -16.75 3.82
CA GLY A 382 -10.81 -15.65 4.05
C GLY A 382 -12.25 -16.09 4.34
N ALA A 383 -12.51 -17.35 4.71
CA ALA A 383 -13.86 -17.78 5.08
C ALA A 383 -14.26 -17.18 6.43
N SER A 384 -13.31 -17.13 7.35
CA SER A 384 -13.43 -16.49 8.65
C SER A 384 -12.13 -15.78 9.02
N PHE A 385 -12.21 -14.88 10.00
CA PHE A 385 -11.06 -14.14 10.52
C PHE A 385 -11.05 -14.19 12.05
N SER A 386 -9.86 -14.26 12.64
CA SER A 386 -9.61 -14.05 14.08
C SER A 386 -10.24 -12.74 14.57
N ALA A 387 -10.38 -12.48 15.88
CA ALA A 387 -10.79 -11.15 16.36
C ALA A 387 -9.78 -10.04 15.95
N PRO A 388 -10.20 -8.75 15.84
CA PRO A 388 -9.29 -7.63 15.69
C PRO A 388 -8.20 -7.61 16.78
N VAL A 389 -6.95 -7.41 16.37
CA VAL A 389 -5.80 -7.28 17.27
C VAL A 389 -5.15 -5.93 17.02
N GLU A 390 -5.06 -5.08 18.05
CA GLU A 390 -4.23 -3.87 18.01
C GLU A 390 -2.74 -4.27 18.02
N LEU A 391 -1.95 -3.64 17.16
CA LEU A 391 -0.51 -3.89 17.09
C LEU A 391 0.23 -3.20 18.26
N PRO A 392 1.24 -3.85 18.87
CA PRO A 392 1.99 -3.30 19.99
C PRO A 392 2.99 -2.25 19.50
N MET A 393 2.59 -0.99 19.51
CA MET A 393 3.41 0.16 19.07
C MET A 393 3.45 1.25 20.15
N ALA A 394 4.44 2.13 20.06
CA ALA A 394 4.54 3.32 20.92
C ALA A 394 3.25 4.16 20.93
N ASP A 395 3.04 4.96 21.97
CA ASP A 395 1.91 5.89 22.04
C ASP A 395 1.94 6.92 20.92
N GLY A 396 0.76 7.34 20.46
CA GLY A 396 0.64 8.31 19.37
C GLY A 396 -0.21 7.79 18.20
N ALA A 397 -0.38 8.65 17.20
CA ALA A 397 -1.17 8.35 16.01
C ALA A 397 -0.34 7.57 14.98
N ALA A 398 -0.80 6.37 14.65
CA ALA A 398 -0.22 5.52 13.61
C ALA A 398 -1.18 5.34 12.44
N GLN A 399 -0.67 5.40 11.21
CA GLN A 399 -1.49 5.39 10.00
C GLN A 399 -0.74 4.90 8.76
N LEU A 400 -1.52 4.66 7.69
CA LEU A 400 -1.02 4.29 6.36
C LEU A 400 -0.07 3.08 6.42
N PRO A 401 -0.53 1.93 6.98
CA PRO A 401 0.27 0.73 7.00
C PRO A 401 0.57 0.26 5.56
N ALA A 402 1.78 -0.24 5.34
CA ALA A 402 2.15 -1.02 4.18
C ALA A 402 2.83 -2.32 4.64
N VAL A 403 2.53 -3.43 3.98
CA VAL A 403 2.88 -4.79 4.44
C VAL A 403 3.44 -5.66 3.34
N VAL A 404 4.34 -6.57 3.72
CA VAL A 404 4.73 -7.72 2.92
C VAL A 404 4.77 -8.98 3.79
N GLY A 405 4.09 -10.03 3.35
CA GLY A 405 4.15 -11.34 3.96
C GLY A 405 5.44 -12.07 3.61
N ARG A 406 5.88 -12.96 4.49
CA ARG A 406 7.09 -13.76 4.34
C ARG A 406 6.76 -15.24 4.28
N ALA A 407 7.67 -15.99 3.65
CA ALA A 407 7.55 -17.44 3.53
C ALA A 407 7.51 -18.16 4.90
N ASP A 408 8.09 -17.56 5.94
CA ASP A 408 8.10 -18.08 7.31
C ASP A 408 6.81 -17.79 8.11
N GLY A 409 5.77 -17.27 7.44
CA GLY A 409 4.48 -16.92 8.04
C GLY A 409 4.48 -15.60 8.82
N SER A 410 5.60 -14.87 8.88
CA SER A 410 5.64 -13.53 9.45
C SER A 410 5.25 -12.45 8.44
N VAL A 411 4.89 -11.27 8.93
CA VAL A 411 4.63 -10.08 8.11
C VAL A 411 5.63 -9.00 8.48
N GLN A 412 6.28 -8.38 7.50
CA GLN A 412 6.97 -7.11 7.72
C GLN A 412 5.98 -5.97 7.47
N LEU A 413 5.91 -5.05 8.42
CA LEU A 413 5.04 -3.87 8.38
C LEU A 413 5.90 -2.61 8.44
N VAL A 414 5.49 -1.60 7.70
CA VAL A 414 5.96 -0.21 7.82
C VAL A 414 4.74 0.71 7.94
N TRP A 415 4.85 1.80 8.70
CA TRP A 415 3.77 2.78 8.87
C TRP A 415 4.30 4.17 9.18
N GLN A 416 3.42 5.15 9.06
CA GLN A 416 3.66 6.50 9.52
C GLN A 416 3.20 6.64 10.98
N HIS A 417 4.13 7.04 11.85
CA HIS A 417 3.87 7.39 13.25
C HIS A 417 4.12 8.89 13.42
N GLY A 418 3.08 9.71 13.51
CA GLY A 418 3.26 11.17 13.47
C GLY A 418 3.94 11.60 12.16
N SER A 419 5.18 12.08 12.25
CA SER A 419 6.04 12.44 11.11
C SER A 419 7.25 11.51 10.93
N GLU A 420 7.21 10.34 11.57
CA GLU A 420 8.25 9.31 11.48
C GLU A 420 7.77 8.12 10.65
N ILE A 421 8.70 7.44 9.98
CA ILE A 421 8.48 6.10 9.42
C ILE A 421 9.03 5.08 10.39
N ARG A 422 8.18 4.13 10.77
CA ARG A 422 8.53 3.03 11.67
C ARG A 422 8.21 1.68 11.05
N ALA A 423 8.97 0.67 11.43
CA ALA A 423 8.82 -0.68 10.92
C ALA A 423 8.86 -1.73 12.03
N MET A 424 8.19 -2.86 11.81
CA MET A 424 8.25 -4.01 12.71
C MET A 424 8.03 -5.33 11.97
N ARG A 425 8.51 -6.41 12.57
CA ARG A 425 8.13 -7.76 12.19
C ARG A 425 6.98 -8.24 13.06
N TRP A 426 5.86 -8.60 12.44
CA TRP A 426 4.70 -9.17 13.09
C TRP A 426 4.63 -10.69 12.89
N ARG A 427 4.33 -11.42 13.96
CA ARG A 427 3.98 -12.85 13.94
C ARG A 427 2.72 -13.04 14.76
N ALA A 428 1.72 -13.71 14.19
CA ALA A 428 0.60 -14.19 14.99
C ALA A 428 1.13 -15.31 15.91
N THR A 429 1.21 -15.07 17.22
CA THR A 429 1.50 -16.14 18.19
C THR A 429 0.35 -17.15 18.19
N PRO A 430 0.62 -18.48 18.17
CA PRO A 430 -0.41 -19.52 18.17
C PRO A 430 -1.48 -19.38 19.27
N GLU A 431 -1.10 -18.87 20.45
CA GLU A 431 -2.05 -18.61 21.55
C GLU A 431 -3.10 -17.55 21.22
N ARG A 432 -2.80 -16.57 20.36
CA ARG A 432 -3.75 -15.51 19.96
C ARG A 432 -4.77 -15.95 18.91
N VAL A 433 -4.55 -17.11 18.28
CA VAL A 433 -5.49 -17.70 17.31
C VAL A 433 -6.48 -18.62 18.04
N ALA A 434 -6.09 -19.22 19.17
CA ALA A 434 -6.88 -20.22 19.88
C ALA A 434 -7.88 -19.66 20.91
N THR A 435 -7.74 -18.42 21.39
CA THR A 435 -8.58 -17.89 22.50
C THR A 435 -9.87 -17.19 22.07
N ALA A 436 -10.32 -17.31 20.82
CA ALA A 436 -11.54 -16.67 20.32
C ALA A 436 -12.71 -17.65 20.05
N ALA A 437 -12.64 -18.87 20.60
CA ALA A 437 -13.74 -19.82 20.56
C ALA A 437 -14.09 -20.26 21.99
N HIS A 438 -14.92 -19.48 22.68
CA HIS A 438 -15.85 -19.95 23.71
C HIS A 438 -17.07 -19.06 23.78
#